data_AF-A0A973F9U0-F1
#
_entry.id   AF-A0A973F9U0-F1
#
_cell.length_a   1.000
_cell.length_b   1.000
_cell.length_c   1.000
_cell.angle_alpha   90.00
_cell.angle_beta   90.00
_cell.angle_gamma   90.00
#
_symmetry.space_group_name_H-M   'P 1'
#
loop_
_entity.id
_entity.type
_entity.pdbx_description
1 polymer ?
#
loop_
_entity_poly.entity_id
_entity_poly.type
_entity_poly.pdbx_seq_one_letter_code
_entity_poly.pdbx_strand_id
1 'polypeptide(L)'
;MAVNKPVQSVLPAEGKLHAVLIGAAIILLTTTVPYLTILNIFLFSGIFIAGAVSLYYTILRFQVRLPYSEAYLTGCFAGLAGGALSELAAFFFMKFLDYRPGTESFSLVVGWMLEMAKGKPSLEEQVQQLVAAEKLAMAPLKLSIADLFINMGISGIMYGLIAGIGGAFAVLLLKRHARKG
;
A
#
# COMPACT_ATOMS: atom_id res chain seq x y z
N MET A 1 37.44 1.16 -30.46
CA MET A 1 36.73 1.07 -29.17
C MET A 1 35.23 1.10 -29.45
N ALA A 2 34.54 -0.03 -29.36
CA ALA A 2 33.09 -0.05 -29.51
C ALA A 2 32.47 0.60 -28.26
N VAL A 3 31.79 1.72 -28.45
CA VAL A 3 30.95 2.33 -27.42
C VAL A 3 29.79 1.36 -27.19
N ASN A 4 29.90 0.53 -26.15
CA ASN A 4 28.79 -0.25 -25.65
C ASN A 4 27.68 0.73 -25.25
N LYS A 5 26.71 0.95 -26.14
CA LYS A 5 25.44 1.59 -25.76
C LYS A 5 24.92 0.82 -24.54
N PRO A 6 24.53 1.50 -23.45
CA PRO A 6 23.90 0.80 -22.34
C PRO A 6 22.67 0.10 -22.92
N VAL A 7 22.62 -1.23 -22.82
CA VAL A 7 21.44 -2.02 -23.15
C VAL A 7 20.29 -1.39 -22.38
N GLN A 8 19.41 -0.70 -23.11
CA GLN A 8 18.31 0.06 -22.53
C GLN A 8 17.36 -0.98 -21.94
N SER A 9 17.50 -1.23 -20.65
CA SER A 9 16.79 -2.29 -19.95
C SER A 9 15.39 -1.79 -19.61
N VAL A 10 14.57 -1.64 -20.65
CA VAL A 10 13.22 -1.12 -20.55
C VAL A 10 12.28 -2.28 -20.30
N LEU A 11 11.45 -2.17 -19.26
CA LEU A 11 10.39 -3.14 -19.03
C LEU A 11 9.34 -2.99 -20.15
N PRO A 12 8.96 -4.06 -20.87
CA PRO A 12 7.94 -3.98 -21.91
C PRO A 12 6.61 -3.49 -21.32
N ALA A 13 5.75 -2.91 -22.15
CA ALA A 13 4.45 -2.38 -21.72
C ALA A 13 3.61 -3.44 -20.98
N GLU A 14 3.63 -4.69 -21.47
CA GLU A 14 3.00 -5.83 -20.81
C GLU A 14 3.56 -6.09 -19.41
N GLY A 15 4.88 -5.95 -19.22
CA GLY A 15 5.51 -6.07 -17.92
C GLY A 15 5.12 -4.95 -16.97
N LYS A 16 5.04 -3.70 -17.46
CA LYS A 16 4.57 -2.55 -16.68
C LYS A 16 3.13 -2.75 -16.22
N LEU A 17 2.25 -3.15 -17.15
CA LEU A 17 0.86 -3.46 -16.84
C LEU A 17 0.76 -4.61 -15.83
N HIS A 18 1.56 -5.68 -16.01
CA HIS A 18 1.58 -6.81 -15.10
C HIS A 18 1.98 -6.41 -13.67
N ALA A 19 3.04 -5.60 -13.53
CA ALA A 19 3.46 -5.07 -12.24
C ALA A 19 2.37 -4.22 -11.59
N VAL A 20 1.74 -3.32 -12.36
CA VAL A 20 0.66 -2.46 -11.87
C VAL A 20 -0.52 -3.29 -11.39
N LEU A 21 -0.95 -4.29 -12.16
CA LEU A 21 -2.08 -5.14 -11.78
C LEU A 21 -1.80 -5.97 -10.52
N ILE A 22 -0.60 -6.56 -10.39
CA ILE A 22 -0.22 -7.30 -9.18
C ILE A 22 -0.19 -6.37 -7.97
N GLY A 23 0.49 -5.22 -8.09
CA GLY A 23 0.61 -4.30 -6.97
C GLY A 23 -0.75 -3.72 -6.57
N ALA A 24 -1.59 -3.35 -7.53
CA ALA A 24 -2.93 -2.87 -7.27
C ALA A 24 -3.80 -3.95 -6.60
N ALA A 25 -3.70 -5.21 -7.01
CA ALA A 25 -4.42 -6.31 -6.35
C ALA A 25 -3.96 -6.52 -4.91
N ILE A 26 -2.66 -6.48 -4.63
CA ILE A 26 -2.14 -6.62 -3.26
C ILE A 26 -2.57 -5.41 -2.40
N ILE A 27 -2.52 -4.19 -2.95
CA ILE A 27 -3.00 -2.99 -2.24
C ILE A 27 -4.48 -3.13 -1.94
N LEU A 28 -5.30 -3.50 -2.91
CA LEU A 28 -6.73 -3.72 -2.70
C LEU A 28 -6.97 -4.74 -1.58
N LEU A 29 -6.30 -5.89 -1.60
CA LEU A 29 -6.43 -6.90 -0.55
C LEU A 29 -5.99 -6.37 0.81
N THR A 30 -4.83 -5.73 0.90
CA THR A 30 -4.29 -5.22 2.18
C THR A 30 -5.02 -3.98 2.69
N THR A 31 -5.86 -3.32 1.89
CA THR A 31 -6.64 -2.15 2.31
C THR A 31 -8.11 -2.47 2.54
N THR A 32 -8.62 -3.60 2.04
CA THR A 32 -10.03 -3.95 2.12
C THR A 32 -10.35 -5.22 2.90
N VAL A 33 -9.45 -6.21 2.91
CA VAL A 33 -9.70 -7.48 3.59
C VAL A 33 -9.53 -7.29 5.10
N PRO A 34 -10.50 -7.74 5.92
CA PRO A 34 -10.40 -7.70 7.38
C PRO A 34 -9.08 -8.29 7.88
N TYR A 35 -8.52 -7.71 8.94
CA TYR A 35 -7.24 -8.07 9.55
C TYR A 35 -5.99 -7.80 8.69
N LEU A 36 -6.04 -7.90 7.35
CA LEU A 36 -4.91 -7.54 6.50
C LEU A 36 -4.64 -6.04 6.48
N THR A 37 -5.65 -5.23 6.77
CA THR A 37 -5.52 -3.77 6.96
C THR A 37 -4.56 -3.38 8.07
N ILE A 38 -4.28 -4.27 9.03
CA ILE A 38 -3.28 -4.04 10.08
C ILE A 38 -1.87 -3.83 9.51
N LEU A 39 -1.56 -4.44 8.36
CA LEU A 39 -0.29 -4.25 7.68
C LEU A 39 -0.09 -2.79 7.28
N ASN A 40 -1.18 -2.09 6.98
CA ASN A 40 -1.12 -0.69 6.57
C ASN A 40 -1.11 0.28 7.75
N ILE A 41 -1.64 -0.14 8.91
CA ILE A 41 -1.48 0.60 10.18
C ILE A 41 0.00 0.65 10.58
N PHE A 42 0.75 -0.43 10.34
CA PHE A 42 2.20 -0.46 10.58
C PHE A 42 2.98 0.16 9.41
N LEU A 43 3.08 1.49 9.39
CA LEU A 43 3.89 2.26 8.43
C LEU A 43 3.59 1.95 6.95
N PHE A 44 2.32 1.69 6.60
CA PHE A 44 1.92 1.33 5.23
C PHE A 44 2.69 0.11 4.66
N SER A 45 3.07 -0.83 5.53
CA SER A 45 3.90 -1.97 5.12
C SER A 45 3.25 -2.84 4.05
N GLY A 46 1.91 -2.98 4.05
CA GLY A 46 1.18 -3.70 3.01
C GLY A 46 1.38 -3.08 1.62
N ILE A 47 1.30 -1.75 1.52
CA ILE A 47 1.52 -1.00 0.27
C ILE A 47 2.99 -1.08 -0.16
N PHE A 48 3.93 -0.93 0.78
CA PHE A 48 5.35 -1.10 0.48
C PHE A 48 5.64 -2.51 -0.07
N ILE A 49 5.10 -3.54 0.58
CA ILE A 49 5.22 -4.94 0.15
C ILE A 49 4.59 -5.13 -1.22
N ALA A 50 3.44 -4.51 -1.50
CA ALA A 50 2.82 -4.57 -2.82
C ALA A 50 3.75 -4.07 -3.93
N GLY A 51 4.39 -2.93 -3.72
CA GLY A 51 5.40 -2.39 -4.64
C GLY A 51 6.61 -3.31 -4.78
N ALA A 52 7.13 -3.85 -3.68
CA ALA A 52 8.28 -4.73 -3.70
C ALA A 52 7.99 -6.06 -4.41
N VAL A 53 6.89 -6.71 -4.05
CA VAL A 53 6.48 -8.02 -4.58
C VAL A 53 6.12 -7.92 -6.06
N SER A 54 5.34 -6.91 -6.47
CA SER A 54 4.95 -6.74 -7.87
C SER A 54 6.16 -6.56 -8.79
N LEU A 55 7.12 -5.72 -8.41
CA LEU A 55 8.34 -5.52 -9.20
C LEU A 55 9.27 -6.73 -9.12
N TYR A 56 9.40 -7.38 -7.97
CA TYR A 56 10.21 -8.58 -7.83
C TYR A 56 9.75 -9.68 -8.79
N TYR A 57 8.46 -10.03 -8.77
CA TYR A 57 7.91 -11.05 -9.66
C TYR A 57 7.99 -10.63 -11.13
N THR A 58 7.71 -9.37 -11.45
CA THR A 58 7.76 -8.89 -12.82
C THR A 58 9.18 -8.92 -13.39
N ILE A 59 10.18 -8.49 -12.61
CA ILE A 59 11.59 -8.54 -13.00
C ILE A 59 12.02 -9.98 -13.30
N LEU A 60 11.66 -10.94 -12.43
CA LEU A 60 11.97 -12.35 -12.62
C LEU A 60 11.21 -12.97 -13.80
N ARG A 61 9.95 -12.58 -14.02
CA ARG A 61 9.15 -13.11 -15.12
C ARG A 61 9.66 -12.66 -16.48
N PHE A 62 9.97 -11.37 -16.63
CA PHE A 62 10.42 -10.80 -17.90
C PHE A 62 11.94 -10.81 -18.07
N GLN A 63 12.69 -11.27 -17.05
CA GLN A 63 14.16 -11.39 -17.06
C GLN A 63 14.88 -10.09 -17.46
N VAL A 64 14.31 -8.95 -17.05
CA VAL A 64 14.87 -7.63 -17.35
C VAL A 64 15.68 -7.08 -16.18
N ARG A 65 16.78 -6.39 -16.48
CA ARG A 65 17.39 -5.50 -15.48
C ARG A 65 16.56 -4.21 -15.46
N LEU A 66 16.33 -3.62 -14.30
CA LEU A 66 15.59 -2.36 -14.19
C LEU A 66 16.43 -1.33 -13.43
N PRO A 67 16.52 -0.08 -13.91
CA PRO A 67 17.07 1.00 -13.12
C PRO A 67 16.14 1.31 -11.94
N TYR A 68 16.71 1.85 -10.84
CA TYR A 68 15.94 2.18 -9.64
C TYR A 68 14.81 3.18 -9.93
N SER A 69 15.04 4.15 -10.81
CA SER A 69 14.05 5.15 -11.21
C SER A 69 12.83 4.55 -11.90
N GLU A 70 13.03 3.60 -12.82
CA GLU A 70 11.92 2.97 -13.54
C GLU A 70 11.16 1.98 -12.64
N ALA A 71 11.86 1.28 -11.74
CA ALA A 71 11.20 0.45 -10.73
C ALA A 71 10.38 1.28 -9.74
N TYR A 72 10.91 2.44 -9.32
CA TYR A 72 10.18 3.40 -8.50
C TYR A 72 8.93 3.92 -9.22
N LEU A 73 9.07 4.40 -10.46
CA LEU A 73 7.96 4.92 -11.25
C LEU A 73 6.87 3.86 -11.48
N THR A 74 7.27 2.63 -11.81
CA THR A 74 6.34 1.52 -12.02
C THR A 74 5.63 1.15 -10.72
N GLY A 75 6.35 1.14 -9.60
CA GLY A 75 5.76 0.97 -8.27
C GLY A 75 4.78 2.09 -7.92
N CYS A 76 5.08 3.34 -8.29
CA CYS A 76 4.16 4.47 -8.11
C CYS A 76 2.86 4.29 -8.88
N PHE A 77 2.92 3.79 -10.13
CA PHE A 77 1.71 3.50 -10.89
C PHE A 77 0.90 2.36 -10.27
N ALA A 78 1.56 1.34 -9.72
CA ALA A 78 0.89 0.28 -8.98
C ALA A 78 0.18 0.83 -7.73
N GLY A 79 0.84 1.74 -7.00
CA GLY A 79 0.28 2.42 -5.84
C GLY A 79 -0.90 3.33 -6.17
N LEU A 80 -0.79 4.12 -7.24
CA LEU A 80 -1.87 4.98 -7.73
C LEU A 80 -3.10 4.17 -8.13
N ALA A 81 -2.90 3.12 -8.94
CA ALA A 81 -3.99 2.24 -9.36
C ALA A 81 -4.62 1.50 -8.16
N GLY A 82 -3.77 0.99 -7.26
CA GLY A 82 -4.22 0.32 -6.04
C GLY A 82 -5.02 1.25 -5.12
N GLY A 83 -4.56 2.48 -4.90
CA GLY A 83 -5.25 3.48 -4.09
C GLY A 83 -6.60 3.91 -4.66
N ALA A 84 -6.65 4.16 -5.98
CA ALA A 84 -7.90 4.45 -6.66
C ALA A 84 -8.91 3.30 -6.51
N LEU A 85 -8.46 2.05 -6.72
CA LEU A 85 -9.30 0.87 -6.59
C LEU A 85 -9.73 0.61 -5.14
N SER A 86 -8.85 0.85 -4.16
CA SER A 86 -9.19 0.66 -2.75
C SER A 86 -10.25 1.63 -2.28
N GLU A 87 -10.19 2.89 -2.70
CA GLU A 87 -11.21 3.89 -2.37
C GLU A 87 -12.56 3.57 -3.03
N LEU A 88 -12.55 3.13 -4.28
CA LEU A 88 -13.75 2.67 -4.97
C LEU A 88 -14.39 1.46 -4.25
N ALA A 89 -13.57 0.48 -3.85
CA ALA A 89 -14.02 -0.68 -3.12
C ALA A 89 -14.54 -0.29 -1.73
N ALA A 90 -13.85 0.59 -1.02
CA ALA A 90 -14.29 1.10 0.29
C ALA A 90 -15.64 1.82 0.17
N PHE A 91 -15.81 2.67 -0.84
CA PHE A 91 -17.08 3.33 -1.12
C PHE A 91 -18.21 2.32 -1.39
N PHE A 92 -17.93 1.28 -2.18
CA PHE A 92 -18.89 0.22 -2.44
C PHE A 92 -19.28 -0.53 -1.16
N PHE A 93 -18.30 -0.91 -0.34
CA PHE A 93 -18.55 -1.61 0.91
C PHE A 93 -19.33 -0.78 1.92
N MET A 94 -19.00 0.51 2.06
CA MET A 94 -19.72 1.41 2.94
C MET A 94 -21.16 1.66 2.47
N LYS A 95 -21.40 1.69 1.15
CA LYS A 95 -22.72 2.00 0.60
C LYS A 95 -23.67 0.79 0.57
N PHE A 96 -23.15 -0.42 0.38
CA PHE A 96 -23.98 -1.61 0.12
C PHE A 96 -23.89 -2.69 1.17
N LEU A 97 -22.79 -2.77 1.93
CA LEU A 97 -22.56 -3.83 2.93
C LEU A 97 -22.51 -3.29 4.36
N ASP A 98 -22.70 -1.98 4.55
CA ASP A 98 -22.45 -1.26 5.81
C ASP A 98 -21.09 -1.61 6.44
N TYR A 99 -20.13 -1.99 5.60
CA TYR A 99 -18.79 -2.41 5.99
C TYR A 99 -17.80 -1.26 5.72
N ARG A 100 -17.05 -0.87 6.75
CA ARG A 100 -16.01 0.16 6.64
C ARG A 100 -14.63 -0.49 6.74
N PRO A 101 -13.89 -0.63 5.62
CA PRO A 101 -12.56 -1.20 5.67
C PRO A 101 -11.65 -0.51 6.68
N GLY A 102 -11.00 -1.31 7.52
CA GLY A 102 -10.00 -0.84 8.48
C GLY A 102 -10.54 -0.53 9.87
N THR A 103 -11.86 -0.46 10.09
CA THR A 103 -12.41 -0.25 11.44
C THR A 103 -12.11 -1.42 12.37
N GLU A 104 -12.14 -2.66 11.87
CA GLU A 104 -11.84 -3.83 12.70
C GLU A 104 -10.39 -3.80 13.17
N SER A 105 -9.45 -3.56 12.26
CA SER A 105 -8.02 -3.51 12.60
C SER A 105 -7.70 -2.34 13.52
N PHE A 106 -8.38 -1.20 13.34
CA PHE A 106 -8.22 -0.07 14.26
C PHE A 106 -8.72 -0.40 15.66
N SER A 107 -9.90 -1.04 15.76
CA SER A 107 -10.46 -1.50 17.04
C SER A 107 -9.55 -2.49 17.76
N LEU A 108 -8.93 -3.43 17.02
CA LEU A 108 -7.96 -4.37 17.58
C LEU A 108 -6.73 -3.66 18.17
N VAL A 109 -6.18 -2.67 17.46
CA VAL A 109 -5.04 -1.89 17.94
C VAL A 109 -5.42 -1.08 19.18
N VAL A 110 -6.59 -0.45 19.20
CA VAL A 110 -7.09 0.27 20.37
C VAL A 110 -7.27 -0.68 21.56
N GLY A 111 -7.81 -1.89 21.34
CA GLY A 111 -7.93 -2.93 22.36
C GLY A 111 -6.58 -3.32 22.96
N TRP A 112 -5.57 -3.57 22.12
CA TRP A 112 -4.21 -3.85 22.60
C TRP A 112 -3.58 -2.69 23.36
N MET A 113 -3.79 -1.46 22.91
CA MET A 113 -3.29 -0.26 23.58
C MET A 113 -3.96 -0.07 24.95
N LEU A 114 -5.25 -0.34 25.08
CA LEU A 114 -5.97 -0.33 26.36
C LEU A 114 -5.40 -1.36 27.33
N GLU A 115 -5.09 -2.56 26.86
CA GLU A 115 -4.45 -3.58 27.70
C GLU A 115 -3.05 -3.17 28.15
N MET A 116 -2.24 -2.58 27.27
CA MET A 116 -0.91 -2.08 27.61
C MET A 116 -0.93 -0.87 28.55
N ALA A 117 -2.00 -0.08 28.52
CA ALA A 117 -2.18 1.09 29.38
C ALA A 117 -2.63 0.74 30.81
N LYS A 118 -3.13 -0.48 31.07
CA LYS A 118 -3.56 -0.90 32.41
C LYS A 118 -2.46 -0.67 33.45
N GLY A 119 -2.75 0.19 34.43
CA GLY A 119 -1.82 0.50 35.52
C GLY A 119 -0.74 1.53 35.17
N LYS A 120 -0.86 2.22 34.03
CA LYS A 120 0.05 3.31 33.60
C LYS A 120 -0.75 4.58 33.27
N PRO A 121 -0.89 5.51 34.24
CA PRO A 121 -1.73 6.71 34.09
C PRO A 121 -1.33 7.59 32.91
N SER A 122 -0.03 7.66 32.58
CA SER A 122 0.48 8.46 31.46
C SER A 122 0.10 7.91 30.07
N LEU A 123 -0.19 6.61 29.98
CA LEU A 123 -0.64 5.98 28.74
C LEU A 123 -2.17 5.99 28.64
N GLU A 124 -2.89 5.93 29.76
CA GLU A 124 -4.35 5.96 29.78
C GLU A 124 -4.92 7.20 29.09
N GLU A 125 -4.35 8.37 29.30
CA GLU A 125 -4.82 9.61 28.66
C GLU A 125 -4.66 9.57 27.13
N GLN A 126 -3.52 9.05 26.63
CA GLN A 126 -3.29 8.89 25.19
C GLN A 126 -4.23 7.85 24.58
N VAL A 127 -4.48 6.76 25.30
CA VAL A 127 -5.38 5.71 24.83
C VAL A 127 -6.83 6.16 24.86
N GLN A 128 -7.25 6.99 25.81
CA GLN A 128 -8.59 7.59 25.80
C GLN A 128 -8.82 8.47 24.57
N GLN A 129 -7.82 9.20 24.10
CA GLN A 129 -7.89 9.94 22.84
C GLN A 129 -8.08 8.99 21.65
N LEU A 130 -7.38 7.85 21.63
CA LEU A 130 -7.53 6.82 20.59
C LEU A 130 -8.93 6.17 20.61
N VAL A 131 -9.49 5.90 21.78
CA VAL A 131 -10.86 5.38 21.94
C VAL A 131 -11.89 6.41 21.44
N ALA A 132 -11.68 7.70 21.70
CA ALA A 132 -12.54 8.75 21.16
C ALA A 132 -12.46 8.80 19.62
N ALA A 133 -11.26 8.65 19.05
CA ALA A 133 -11.06 8.58 17.61
C ALA A 133 -11.74 7.34 16.99
N GLU A 134 -11.72 6.19 17.67
CA GLU A 134 -12.42 4.97 17.24
C GLU A 134 -13.93 5.20 17.16
N LYS A 135 -14.52 5.82 18.18
CA LYS A 135 -15.95 6.14 18.19
C LYS A 135 -16.34 7.07 17.04
N LEU A 136 -15.49 8.05 16.72
CA LEU A 136 -15.69 8.93 15.57
C LEU A 136 -15.51 8.20 14.24
N ALA A 137 -14.55 7.26 14.16
CA ALA A 137 -14.34 6.42 12.98
C ALA A 137 -15.47 5.40 12.76
N MET A 138 -16.23 5.05 13.79
CA MET A 138 -17.41 4.19 13.67
C MET A 138 -18.70 4.97 13.36
N ALA A 139 -18.65 6.31 13.38
CA ALA A 139 -19.82 7.13 13.08
C ALA A 139 -20.19 7.05 11.59
N PRO A 140 -21.49 7.03 11.25
CA PRO A 140 -21.95 6.93 9.87
C PRO A 140 -21.53 8.17 9.07
N LEU A 141 -20.63 7.98 8.11
CA LEU A 141 -20.21 9.04 7.19
C LEU A 141 -21.09 9.03 5.95
N LYS A 142 -21.71 10.17 5.64
CA LYS A 142 -22.30 10.42 4.32
C LYS A 142 -21.20 10.92 3.40
N LEU A 143 -20.54 10.02 2.67
CA LEU A 143 -19.53 10.39 1.69
C LEU A 143 -20.19 10.93 0.41
N SER A 144 -19.81 12.15 0.01
CA SER A 144 -20.15 12.69 -1.30
C SER A 144 -19.29 12.03 -2.39
N ILE A 145 -19.76 12.05 -3.63
CA ILE A 145 -18.95 11.65 -4.80
C ILE A 145 -17.70 12.55 -4.92
N ALA A 146 -17.80 13.81 -4.54
CA ALA A 146 -16.65 14.72 -4.52
C ALA A 146 -15.57 14.26 -3.52
N ASP A 147 -15.98 13.80 -2.34
CA ASP A 147 -15.07 13.30 -1.31
C ASP A 147 -14.36 12.03 -1.78
N LEU A 148 -15.06 11.16 -2.52
CA LEU A 148 -14.47 9.98 -3.13
C LEU A 148 -13.32 10.35 -4.07
N PHE A 149 -13.51 11.30 -5.00
CA PHE A 149 -12.44 11.69 -5.92
C PHE A 149 -11.26 12.35 -5.20
N ILE A 150 -11.52 13.15 -4.17
CA ILE A 150 -10.47 13.77 -3.34
C ILE A 150 -9.68 12.67 -2.61
N ASN A 151 -10.36 11.71 -1.98
CA ASN A 151 -9.73 10.61 -1.28
C ASN A 151 -8.95 9.70 -2.23
N MET A 152 -9.47 9.42 -3.43
CA MET A 152 -8.74 8.69 -4.49
C MET A 152 -7.45 9.41 -4.88
N GLY A 153 -7.48 10.74 -4.99
CA GLY A 153 -6.29 11.53 -5.29
C GLY A 153 -5.25 11.47 -4.16
N ILE A 154 -5.67 11.71 -2.92
CA ILE A 154 -4.78 11.74 -1.75
C ILE A 154 -4.20 10.34 -1.48
N SER A 155 -5.06 9.31 -1.39
CA SER A 155 -4.64 7.93 -1.18
C SER A 155 -3.76 7.45 -2.32
N GLY A 156 -4.15 7.71 -3.58
CA GLY A 156 -3.39 7.31 -4.75
C GLY A 156 -1.97 7.89 -4.75
N ILE A 157 -1.80 9.18 -4.44
CA ILE A 157 -0.47 9.81 -4.36
C ILE A 157 0.35 9.17 -3.23
N MET A 158 -0.21 9.08 -2.02
CA MET A 158 0.47 8.51 -0.86
C MET A 158 0.88 7.05 -1.11
N TYR A 159 -0.05 6.25 -1.62
CA TYR A 159 0.17 4.83 -1.89
C TYR A 159 1.15 4.66 -3.02
N GLY A 160 1.08 5.53 -4.05
CA GLY A 160 2.05 5.64 -5.12
C GLY A 160 3.47 5.81 -4.60
N LEU A 161 3.72 6.84 -3.79
CA LEU A 161 5.07 7.11 -3.26
C LEU A 161 5.62 5.90 -2.49
N ILE A 162 4.81 5.31 -1.60
CA ILE A 162 5.24 4.20 -0.75
C ILE A 162 5.48 2.91 -1.56
N ALA A 163 4.57 2.57 -2.48
CA ALA A 163 4.75 1.44 -3.38
C ALA A 163 5.96 1.65 -4.31
N GLY A 164 6.23 2.88 -4.73
CA GLY A 164 7.43 3.24 -5.48
C GLY A 164 8.72 2.91 -4.73
N ILE A 165 8.81 3.26 -3.43
CA ILE A 165 9.95 2.89 -2.58
C ILE A 165 10.08 1.36 -2.50
N GLY A 166 8.95 0.64 -2.35
CA GLY A 166 8.91 -0.82 -2.41
C GLY A 166 9.49 -1.38 -3.72
N GLY A 167 9.09 -0.82 -4.86
CA GLY A 167 9.60 -1.21 -6.17
C GLY A 167 11.11 -1.01 -6.33
N ALA A 168 11.63 0.13 -5.87
CA ALA A 168 13.08 0.38 -5.84
C ALA A 168 13.82 -0.59 -4.91
N PHE A 169 13.21 -0.94 -3.77
CA PHE A 169 13.75 -1.92 -2.84
C PHE A 169 13.84 -3.33 -3.45
N ALA A 170 12.89 -3.74 -4.28
CA ALA A 170 12.95 -5.01 -5.00
C ALA A 170 14.19 -5.11 -5.91
N VAL A 171 14.51 -4.03 -6.63
CA VAL A 171 15.74 -3.96 -7.45
C VAL A 171 16.99 -4.07 -6.58
N LEU A 172 17.01 -3.41 -5.42
CA LEU A 172 18.12 -3.49 -4.47
C LEU A 172 18.33 -4.93 -3.98
N LEU A 173 17.25 -5.63 -3.61
CA LEU A 173 17.29 -7.02 -3.19
C LEU A 173 17.85 -7.90 -4.31
N LEU A 174 17.32 -7.81 -5.52
CA LEU A 174 17.76 -8.64 -6.65
C LEU A 174 19.24 -8.39 -7.01
N LYS A 175 19.69 -7.13 -7.00
CA LYS A 175 21.11 -6.79 -7.21
C LYS A 175 22.01 -7.36 -6.12
N ARG A 176 21.55 -7.41 -4.86
CA ARG A 176 22.31 -8.04 -3.77
C ARG A 176 22.40 -9.56 -3.92
N HIS A 177 21.32 -10.21 -4.34
CA HIS A 177 21.32 -11.66 -4.58
C HIS A 177 22.26 -12.03 -5.74
N ALA A 178 22.23 -11.27 -6.83
CA ALA A 178 23.11 -11.50 -7.98
C ALA A 178 24.61 -11.23 -7.73
N ARG A 179 24.98 -10.61 -6.61
CA ARG A 179 26.39 -10.42 -6.19
C ARG A 179 26.91 -11.55 -5.30
N LYS A 180 26.02 -12.36 -4.73
CA LYS A 180 26.36 -13.42 -3.77
C LYS A 180 26.40 -14.81 -4.41
N GLY A 181 25.84 -14.98 -5.60
CA GLY A 181 25.99 -16.17 -6.45
C GLY A 181 26.99 -15.90 -7.55
#